data_AF-A0A839IXY9-F1
#
_entry.id   AF-A0A839IXY9-F1
#
_cell.length_a   1.000
_cell.length_b   1.000
_cell.length_c   1.000
_cell.angle_alpha   90.00
_cell.angle_beta   90.00
_cell.angle_gamma   90.00
#
_symmetry.space_group_name_H-M   'P 1'
#
loop_
_entity.id
_entity.type
_entity.pdbx_description
1 polymer ?
#
loop_
_entity_poly.entity_id
_entity_poly.type
_entity_poly.pdbx_seq_one_letter_code
_entity_poly.pdbx_strand_id
1 'polypeptide(L)'
;ASPTGQTTHGNSTGGTTWLGQTVYYVRISDNPDIDEAAEPETLITGMIHAREVNSLMNIMYFMWYILENYDSDPFIKNIVDNQELYFVPIINPDGLRWNEVIAPNGGGLQRKNLRPGVADNGSTSTSNNVRGIDLNRNFNYYWGFDNSGSSPTQSSNT
;
A
#
# COMPACT_ATOMS: atom_id res chain seq x y z
N ALA A 1 11.19 1.95 7.64
CA ALA A 1 11.56 1.71 6.22
C ALA A 1 11.81 0.21 6.03
N SER A 2 11.67 -0.35 4.82
CA SER A 2 11.94 -1.78 4.57
C SER A 2 13.33 -2.17 5.10
N PRO A 3 13.42 -3.01 6.15
CA PRO A 3 14.70 -3.34 6.79
C PRO A 3 15.60 -4.20 5.89
N THR A 4 15.05 -4.73 4.80
CA THR A 4 15.72 -5.62 3.84
C THR A 4 16.25 -4.90 2.60
N GLY A 5 16.06 -3.57 2.49
CA GLY A 5 16.43 -2.80 1.28
C GLY A 5 15.63 -3.18 0.03
N GLN A 6 14.59 -4.00 0.18
CA GLN A 6 13.71 -4.40 -0.92
C GLN A 6 12.83 -3.22 -1.36
N THR A 7 12.79 -2.99 -2.66
CA THR A 7 11.89 -2.04 -3.31
C THR A 7 10.81 -2.78 -4.09
N THR A 8 9.74 -2.07 -4.44
CA THR A 8 8.81 -2.53 -5.48
C THR A 8 9.50 -2.61 -6.85
N HIS A 9 8.76 -2.95 -7.90
CA HIS A 9 9.35 -3.21 -9.21
C HIS A 9 9.66 -1.92 -10.00
N GLY A 10 8.85 -0.87 -9.82
CA GLY A 10 8.85 0.29 -10.71
C GLY A 10 8.10 -0.01 -12.02
N ASN A 11 8.15 0.92 -12.98
CA ASN A 11 7.59 0.70 -14.32
C ASN A 11 8.11 1.71 -15.37
N SER A 12 7.81 1.44 -16.65
CA SER A 12 8.01 2.35 -17.77
C SER A 12 6.77 2.40 -18.68
N THR A 13 6.31 3.61 -19.02
CA THR A 13 5.10 3.86 -19.80
C THR A 13 5.30 5.01 -20.79
N GLY A 14 5.31 4.73 -22.10
CA GLY A 14 5.15 5.73 -23.17
C GLY A 14 6.00 7.02 -23.05
N GLY A 15 7.17 6.97 -22.41
CA GLY A 15 8.04 8.14 -22.17
C GLY A 15 8.41 8.42 -20.71
N THR A 16 7.69 7.85 -19.74
CA THR A 16 7.98 8.02 -18.30
C THR A 16 8.47 6.71 -17.70
N THR A 17 9.60 6.74 -16.99
CA THR A 17 10.13 5.59 -16.24
C THR A 17 10.30 5.97 -14.78
N TRP A 18 9.98 5.05 -13.88
CA TRP A 18 10.26 5.18 -12.45
C TRP A 18 10.82 3.89 -11.89
N LEU A 19 11.77 4.06 -10.96
CA LEU A 19 12.41 2.95 -10.26
C LEU A 19 11.47 2.33 -9.23
N GLY A 20 11.87 1.16 -8.74
CA GLY A 20 11.27 0.54 -7.57
C GLY A 20 11.24 1.50 -6.37
N GLN A 21 10.14 1.47 -5.64
CA GLN A 21 9.88 2.35 -4.51
C GLN A 21 10.00 1.58 -3.20
N THR A 22 10.55 2.21 -2.17
CA THR A 22 10.55 1.70 -0.80
C THR A 22 9.14 1.81 -0.23
N VAL A 23 8.64 0.73 0.39
CA VAL A 23 7.42 0.79 1.20
C VAL A 23 7.79 1.29 2.59
N TYR A 24 7.16 2.38 3.01
CA TYR A 24 7.40 3.00 4.31
C TYR A 24 6.29 2.66 5.28
N TYR A 25 6.66 2.59 6.55
CA TYR A 25 5.73 2.58 7.66
C TYR A 25 6.07 3.72 8.61
N VAL A 26 5.09 4.16 9.40
CA VAL A 26 5.22 5.08 10.52
C VAL A 26 4.85 4.33 11.78
N ARG A 27 5.67 4.44 12.83
CA ARG A 27 5.35 3.94 14.16
C ARG A 27 4.98 5.13 15.04
N ILE A 28 3.86 5.03 15.76
CA ILE A 28 3.43 5.97 16.79
C ILE A 28 3.31 5.19 18.10
N SER A 29 4.11 5.59 19.09
CA SER A 29 4.22 5.03 20.45
C SER A 29 4.94 6.08 21.31
N ASP A 30 4.86 5.98 22.63
CA ASP A 30 5.59 6.84 23.56
C ASP A 30 7.12 6.56 23.54
N ASN A 31 7.55 5.33 23.24
CA ASN A 31 8.96 4.98 23.01
C ASN A 31 9.21 4.38 21.60
N PRO A 32 9.03 5.16 20.51
CA PRO A 32 8.98 4.63 19.13
C PRO A 32 10.30 4.04 18.60
N ASP A 33 11.41 4.22 19.32
CA ASP A 33 12.74 3.70 18.98
C ASP A 33 13.06 2.38 19.70
N ILE A 34 12.17 1.90 20.59
CA ILE A 34 12.38 0.71 21.43
C ILE A 34 11.26 -0.29 21.17
N ASP A 35 11.60 -1.58 21.01
CA ASP A 35 10.59 -2.65 20.96
C ASP A 35 10.14 -3.00 22.40
N GLU A 36 8.87 -2.75 22.70
CA GLU A 36 8.30 -2.88 24.04
C GLU A 36 7.42 -4.14 24.13
N ALA A 37 8.03 -5.29 24.43
CA ALA A 37 7.37 -6.60 24.40
C ALA A 37 6.10 -6.76 25.29
N ALA A 38 5.83 -5.81 26.20
CA ALA A 38 4.63 -5.80 27.03
C ALA A 38 3.46 -5.04 26.37
N GLU A 39 3.72 -4.23 25.35
CA GLU A 39 2.72 -3.46 24.63
C GLU A 39 2.16 -4.26 23.44
N PRO A 40 0.84 -4.24 23.23
CA PRO A 40 0.26 -4.78 22.01
C PRO A 40 0.66 -3.92 20.80
N GLU A 41 0.86 -4.56 19.65
CA GLU A 41 1.11 -3.90 18.38
C GLU A 41 -0.15 -3.92 17.51
N THR A 42 -0.39 -2.85 16.74
CA THR A 42 -1.48 -2.82 15.75
C THR A 42 -1.01 -2.26 14.43
N LEU A 43 -1.30 -3.01 13.36
CA LEU A 43 -0.98 -2.64 11.98
C LEU A 43 -2.22 -2.09 11.26
N ILE A 44 -2.11 -0.85 10.78
CA ILE A 44 -3.09 -0.19 9.93
C ILE A 44 -2.47 0.05 8.55
N THR A 45 -3.07 -0.50 7.50
CA THR A 45 -2.56 -0.38 6.13
C THR A 45 -3.57 0.27 5.20
N GLY A 46 -3.07 1.08 4.26
CA GLY A 46 -3.88 1.72 3.22
C GLY A 46 -3.36 1.40 1.82
N MET A 47 -4.16 1.76 0.82
CA MET A 47 -3.77 1.71 -0.59
C MET A 47 -3.26 0.34 -1.02
N ILE A 48 -3.84 -0.75 -0.51
CA ILE A 48 -3.60 -2.09 -1.06
C ILE A 48 -4.06 -2.14 -2.53
N HIS A 49 -5.14 -1.40 -2.85
CA HIS A 49 -5.52 -1.09 -4.22
C HIS A 49 -5.17 0.36 -4.56
N ALA A 50 -4.48 0.55 -5.68
CA ALA A 50 -3.88 1.83 -6.05
C ALA A 50 -4.87 2.96 -6.40
N ARG A 51 -6.11 2.62 -6.75
CA ARG A 51 -7.16 3.60 -7.10
C ARG A 51 -7.95 4.11 -5.89
N GLU A 52 -7.73 3.54 -4.71
CA GLU A 52 -8.52 3.82 -3.49
C GLU A 52 -7.86 4.92 -2.63
N VAL A 53 -7.52 6.07 -3.25
CA VAL A 53 -6.76 7.18 -2.63
C VAL A 53 -7.40 7.72 -1.34
N ASN A 54 -8.72 7.57 -1.19
CA ASN A 54 -9.39 7.92 0.05
C ASN A 54 -8.86 7.13 1.27
N SER A 55 -8.39 5.89 1.08
CA SER A 55 -7.76 5.11 2.16
C SER A 55 -6.48 5.76 2.68
N LEU A 56 -5.66 6.35 1.80
CA LEU A 56 -4.50 7.14 2.19
C LEU A 56 -4.91 8.37 3.00
N MET A 57 -5.92 9.12 2.53
CA MET A 57 -6.40 10.31 3.23
C MET A 57 -6.91 9.98 4.65
N ASN A 58 -7.64 8.86 4.81
CA ASN A 58 -8.11 8.41 6.11
C ASN A 58 -6.96 8.06 7.06
N ILE A 59 -5.93 7.35 6.58
CA ILE A 59 -4.77 7.01 7.41
C ILE A 59 -3.97 8.26 7.80
N MET A 60 -3.76 9.19 6.86
CA MET A 60 -3.09 10.45 7.17
C MET A 60 -3.86 11.27 8.20
N TYR A 61 -5.19 11.35 8.05
CA TYR A 61 -6.05 12.02 9.03
C TYR A 61 -6.01 11.32 10.39
N PHE A 62 -6.01 9.99 10.42
CA PHE A 62 -5.97 9.24 11.68
C PHE A 62 -4.65 9.46 12.43
N MET A 63 -3.51 9.40 11.72
CA MET A 63 -2.22 9.74 12.32
C MET A 63 -2.19 11.19 12.84
N TRP A 64 -2.67 12.16 12.05
CA TRP A 64 -2.77 13.55 12.48
C TRP A 64 -3.64 13.69 13.75
N TYR A 65 -4.80 13.03 13.77
CA TYR A 65 -5.73 13.10 14.90
C TYR A 65 -5.10 12.54 16.18
N ILE A 66 -4.41 11.40 16.11
CA ILE A 66 -3.70 10.84 17.28
C ILE A 66 -2.66 11.83 17.81
N LEU A 67 -1.84 12.39 16.92
CA LEU A 67 -0.74 13.28 17.31
C LEU A 67 -1.26 14.60 17.89
N GLU A 68 -2.29 15.20 17.29
CA GLU A 68 -2.84 16.48 17.72
C GLU A 68 -3.60 16.38 19.06
N ASN A 69 -4.11 15.19 19.40
CA ASN A 69 -4.91 14.97 20.61
C ASN A 69 -4.14 14.24 21.72
N TYR A 70 -2.86 13.93 21.54
CA TYR A 70 -2.06 13.19 22.52
C TYR A 70 -2.02 13.87 23.90
N ASP A 71 -1.80 15.19 23.95
CA ASP A 71 -1.69 15.92 25.22
C ASP A 71 -3.05 16.34 25.80
N SER A 72 -4.12 16.29 25.01
CA SER A 72 -5.42 16.89 25.35
C SER A 72 -6.53 15.88 25.59
N ASP A 73 -6.44 14.68 25.00
CA ASP A 73 -7.42 13.61 25.17
C ASP A 73 -6.80 12.42 25.95
N PRO A 74 -7.26 12.16 27.20
CA PRO A 74 -6.76 11.06 28.01
C PRO A 74 -6.90 9.67 27.37
N PHE A 75 -7.90 9.47 26.49
CA PHE A 75 -8.08 8.21 25.78
C PHE A 75 -7.01 8.03 24.69
N ILE A 76 -6.73 9.08 23.92
CA ILE A 76 -5.66 9.05 22.91
C ILE A 76 -4.29 8.89 23.57
N LYS A 77 -4.06 9.60 24.68
CA LYS A 77 -2.85 9.41 25.48
C LYS A 77 -2.68 7.96 25.94
N ASN A 78 -3.74 7.35 26.47
CA ASN A 78 -3.69 5.96 26.92
C ASN A 78 -3.37 5.00 25.77
N ILE A 79 -3.90 5.23 24.56
CA ILE A 79 -3.55 4.43 23.39
C ILE A 79 -2.06 4.54 23.10
N VAL A 80 -1.51 5.76 22.97
CA VAL A 80 -0.10 5.94 22.58
C VAL A 80 0.89 5.47 23.66
N ASP A 81 0.54 5.62 24.95
CA ASP A 81 1.38 5.23 26.09
C ASP A 81 1.28 3.72 26.45
N ASN A 82 0.44 2.93 25.78
CA ASN A 82 0.23 1.51 26.13
C ASN A 82 0.04 0.62 24.90
N GLN A 83 0.39 1.09 23.69
CA GLN A 83 0.21 0.38 22.44
C GLN A 83 1.12 0.95 21.34
N GLU A 84 1.73 0.06 20.56
CA GLU A 84 2.48 0.44 19.38
C GLU A 84 1.60 0.44 18.12
N LEU A 85 1.42 1.61 17.50
CA LEU A 85 0.64 1.76 16.28
C LEU A 85 1.56 1.84 15.05
N TYR A 86 1.43 0.87 14.15
CA TYR A 86 2.15 0.80 12.88
C TYR A 86 1.23 1.16 11.72
N PHE A 87 1.60 2.18 10.96
CA PHE A 87 0.86 2.64 9.79
C PHE A 87 1.66 2.37 8.53
N VAL A 88 1.05 1.73 7.53
CA VAL A 88 1.58 1.65 6.16
C VAL A 88 0.60 2.37 5.24
N PRO A 89 0.77 3.69 5.00
CA PRO A 89 -0.21 4.47 4.27
C PRO A 89 -0.34 4.04 2.81
N ILE A 90 0.77 3.59 2.21
CA ILE A 90 0.85 3.19 0.79
C ILE A 90 1.48 1.80 0.65
N ILE A 91 0.63 0.77 0.61
CA ILE A 91 1.08 -0.62 0.32
C ILE A 91 1.44 -0.80 -1.16
N ASN A 92 0.73 -0.15 -2.08
CA ASN A 92 0.93 -0.28 -3.53
C ASN A 92 1.43 1.02 -4.18
N PRO A 93 2.69 1.44 -3.93
CA PRO A 93 3.21 2.70 -4.43
C PRO A 93 3.39 2.70 -5.95
N ASP A 94 3.70 1.54 -6.55
CA ASP A 94 3.83 1.42 -8.00
C ASP A 94 2.49 1.66 -8.69
N GLY A 95 1.43 0.98 -8.26
CA GLY A 95 0.10 1.18 -8.85
C GLY A 95 -0.41 2.61 -8.65
N LEU A 96 -0.12 3.25 -7.51
CA LEU A 96 -0.46 4.66 -7.29
C LEU A 96 0.28 5.53 -8.32
N ARG A 97 1.60 5.35 -8.44
CA ARG A 97 2.43 6.08 -9.40
C ARG A 97 1.94 5.91 -10.83
N TRP A 98 1.47 4.74 -11.20
CA TRP A 98 0.82 4.53 -12.50
C TRP A 98 -0.36 5.47 -12.70
N ASN A 99 -1.30 5.53 -11.75
CA ASN A 99 -2.46 6.41 -11.85
C ASN A 99 -2.06 7.89 -12.00
N GLU A 100 -1.04 8.34 -11.28
CA GLU A 100 -0.50 9.71 -11.40
C GLU A 100 0.09 9.97 -12.80
N VAL A 101 0.75 8.98 -13.39
CA VAL A 101 1.40 9.12 -14.71
C VAL A 101 0.38 9.08 -15.85
N ILE A 102 -0.58 8.15 -15.82
CA ILE A 102 -1.55 8.00 -16.92
C ILE A 102 -2.73 8.97 -16.83
N ALA A 103 -3.02 9.48 -15.63
CA ALA A 103 -4.17 10.32 -15.35
C ALA A 103 -3.79 11.40 -14.32
N PRO A 104 -2.91 12.35 -14.68
CA PRO A 104 -2.37 13.35 -13.74
C PRO A 104 -3.44 14.29 -13.16
N ASN A 105 -4.59 14.42 -13.83
CA ASN A 105 -5.74 15.19 -13.35
C ASN A 105 -6.77 14.32 -12.61
N GLY A 106 -6.42 13.08 -12.27
CA GLY A 106 -7.32 12.10 -11.64
C GLY A 106 -8.07 11.21 -12.64
N GLY A 107 -8.77 10.20 -12.11
CA GLY A 107 -9.52 9.21 -12.91
C GLY A 107 -8.74 7.94 -13.27
N GLY A 108 -7.50 7.79 -12.81
CA GLY A 108 -6.74 6.55 -12.94
C GLY A 108 -7.42 5.39 -12.20
N LEU A 109 -7.63 4.27 -12.89
CA LEU A 109 -8.36 3.11 -12.37
C LEU A 109 -7.47 1.88 -12.12
N GLN A 110 -6.14 2.05 -12.12
CA GLN A 110 -5.22 0.97 -11.77
C GLN A 110 -5.50 0.52 -10.35
N ARG A 111 -5.81 -0.77 -10.20
CA ARG A 111 -6.12 -1.41 -8.93
C ARG A 111 -4.93 -2.20 -8.40
N LYS A 112 -4.41 -3.11 -9.24
CA LYS A 112 -3.33 -4.06 -8.92
C LYS A 112 -1.98 -3.35 -8.76
N ASN A 113 -0.96 -4.08 -8.30
CA ASN A 113 0.42 -3.59 -8.41
C ASN A 113 0.91 -3.58 -9.88
N LEU A 114 2.20 -3.37 -10.12
CA LEU A 114 2.77 -3.31 -11.48
C LEU A 114 3.79 -4.42 -11.77
N ARG A 115 3.75 -5.52 -11.02
CA ARG A 115 4.62 -6.66 -11.29
C ARG A 115 4.42 -7.12 -12.74
N PRO A 116 5.49 -7.29 -13.54
CA PRO A 116 5.39 -7.85 -14.88
C PRO A 116 4.72 -9.23 -14.86
N GLY A 117 3.79 -9.43 -15.80
CA GLY A 117 3.20 -10.73 -16.05
C GLY A 117 4.13 -11.60 -16.91
N VAL A 118 3.87 -12.91 -16.99
CA VAL A 118 4.60 -13.77 -17.95
C VAL A 118 4.33 -13.41 -19.42
N ALA A 119 3.20 -12.75 -19.71
CA ALA A 119 2.86 -12.28 -21.06
C ALA A 119 3.33 -10.84 -21.35
N ASP A 120 4.11 -10.25 -20.45
CA ASP A 120 4.58 -8.88 -20.55
C ASP A 120 5.93 -8.81 -21.27
N ASN A 121 5.99 -8.13 -22.42
CA ASN A 121 7.19 -8.00 -23.25
C ASN A 121 8.06 -6.79 -22.89
N GLY A 122 7.81 -6.14 -21.75
CA GLY A 122 8.64 -5.04 -21.25
C GLY A 122 8.28 -3.64 -21.78
N SER A 123 7.35 -3.52 -22.73
CA SER A 123 6.86 -2.23 -23.23
C SER A 123 5.34 -2.13 -23.06
N THR A 124 4.89 -1.48 -22.00
CA THR A 124 3.46 -1.21 -21.81
C THR A 124 3.03 0.09 -22.48
N SER A 125 2.00 -0.04 -23.33
CA SER A 125 1.14 1.07 -23.75
C SER A 125 0.42 1.67 -22.52
N THR A 126 -0.41 2.71 -22.70
CA THR A 126 -1.28 3.27 -21.64
C THR A 126 -2.31 2.28 -21.10
N SER A 127 -2.45 1.09 -21.70
CA SER A 127 -3.22 -0.04 -21.19
C SER A 127 -2.35 -1.01 -20.38
N ASN A 128 -2.76 -1.28 -19.14
CA ASN A 128 -2.00 -2.08 -18.16
C ASN A 128 -2.76 -3.30 -17.62
N ASN A 129 -3.76 -3.77 -18.36
CA ASN A 129 -4.62 -4.85 -17.89
C ASN A 129 -3.84 -6.15 -17.59
N VAL A 130 -2.78 -6.44 -18.34
CA VAL A 130 -1.98 -7.68 -18.20
C VAL A 130 -0.87 -7.62 -17.14
N ARG A 131 -0.56 -6.45 -16.57
CA ARG A 131 0.40 -6.37 -15.46
C ARG A 131 -0.32 -6.40 -14.12
N GLY A 132 0.47 -6.80 -13.14
CA GLY A 132 0.10 -6.70 -11.75
C GLY A 132 -0.72 -7.86 -11.25
N ILE A 133 -0.62 -8.04 -9.94
CA ILE A 133 -1.38 -8.97 -9.13
C ILE A 133 -2.27 -8.13 -8.21
N ASP A 134 -3.51 -8.56 -8.00
CA ASP A 134 -4.33 -8.01 -6.92
C ASP A 134 -3.68 -8.44 -5.60
N LEU A 135 -3.07 -7.48 -4.89
CA LEU A 135 -2.37 -7.74 -3.64
C LEU A 135 -3.31 -8.36 -2.59
N ASN A 136 -4.61 -8.02 -2.63
CA ASN A 136 -5.61 -8.55 -1.72
C ASN A 136 -6.19 -9.92 -2.16
N ARG A 137 -5.57 -10.57 -3.15
CA ARG A 137 -5.80 -11.97 -3.55
C ARG A 137 -4.53 -12.80 -3.50
N ASN A 138 -3.46 -12.24 -2.93
CA ASN A 138 -2.13 -12.83 -2.94
C ASN A 138 -1.64 -13.27 -1.54
N PHE A 139 -2.53 -13.29 -0.54
CA PHE A 139 -2.24 -13.85 0.77
C PHE A 139 -2.40 -15.38 0.75
N ASN A 140 -1.64 -16.08 1.59
CA ASN A 140 -1.63 -17.55 1.67
C ASN A 140 -2.85 -18.15 2.40
N TYR A 141 -4.00 -17.51 2.32
CA TYR A 141 -5.24 -17.96 2.95
C TYR A 141 -6.25 -18.31 1.86
N TYR A 142 -6.57 -19.60 1.70
CA TYR A 142 -7.41 -20.10 0.61
C TYR A 142 -6.96 -19.58 -0.78
N TRP A 143 -5.64 -19.48 -0.97
CA TRP A 143 -5.07 -18.93 -2.19
C TRP A 143 -5.42 -19.79 -3.40
N GLY A 144 -6.02 -19.17 -4.43
CA GLY A 144 -6.43 -19.87 -5.64
C GLY A 144 -7.43 -21.01 -5.39
N PHE A 145 -8.21 -20.94 -4.30
CA PHE A 145 -9.16 -21.99 -3.93
C PHE A 145 -10.19 -22.26 -5.03
N ASP A 146 -10.72 -21.17 -5.61
CA ASP A 146 -11.59 -21.20 -6.77
C ASP A 146 -11.42 -19.92 -7.63
N ASN A 147 -12.21 -19.82 -8.70
CA ASN A 147 -12.25 -18.64 -9.57
C ASN A 147 -13.39 -17.67 -9.18
N SER A 148 -13.88 -17.75 -7.94
CA SER A 148 -14.93 -16.90 -7.39
C SER A 148 -14.31 -15.84 -6.48
N GLY A 149 -14.20 -14.63 -7.02
CA GLY A 149 -13.59 -13.51 -6.31
C GLY A 149 -12.07 -13.41 -6.48
N SER A 150 -11.40 -14.40 -7.09
CA SER A 150 -10.01 -14.31 -7.59
C SER A 150 -9.92 -14.88 -9.02
N SER A 151 -8.83 -14.62 -9.75
CA SER A 151 -8.67 -15.15 -11.11
C SER A 151 -7.25 -15.62 -11.44
N PRO A 152 -7.10 -16.71 -12.22
CA PRO A 152 -5.82 -17.09 -12.82
C PRO A 152 -5.49 -16.24 -14.07
N THR A 153 -6.46 -15.47 -14.58
CA THR A 153 -6.30 -14.69 -15.81
C THR A 153 -5.64 -13.36 -15.51
N GLN A 154 -4.49 -13.09 -16.13
CA GLN A 154 -3.71 -11.87 -15.87
C GLN A 154 -4.44 -10.57 -16.18
N SER A 155 -5.31 -10.55 -17.19
CA SER A 155 -6.12 -9.38 -17.53
C SER A 155 -7.23 -9.07 -16.51
N SER A 156 -7.47 -9.98 -15.57
CA SER A 156 -8.40 -9.78 -14.45
C SER A 156 -7.86 -8.73 -13.48
N ASN A 157 -8.79 -8.03 -12.82
CA ASN A 157 -8.51 -7.10 -11.73
C ASN A 157 -8.47 -7.77 -10.34
N THR A 158 -8.76 -9.07 -10.28
CA THR A 158 -8.82 -9.91 -9.08
C THR A 158 -8.08 -11.20 -9.31
#